data_AF-A0A7X2SZ32-F1
#
_entry.id   AF-A0A7X2SZ32-F1
#
_cell.length_a   1.000
_cell.length_b   1.000
_cell.length_c   1.000
_cell.angle_alpha   90.00
_cell.angle_beta   90.00
_cell.angle_gamma   90.00
#
_symmetry.space_group_name_H-M   'P 1'
#
loop_
_entity.id
_entity.type
_entity.pdbx_description
1 polymer ?
#
loop_
_entity_poly.entity_id
_entity_poly.type
_entity_poly.pdbx_seq_one_letter_code
_entity_poly.pdbx_strand_id
1 'polypeptide(L)'
;PLKYDLIVTNPPYVDAEDMDDLPNEYRHEPELGLAAGSDGLKLVRRILACAPDYLSEQGVLVCEVGNSMVHMIEQYPDVPFTWLEFDNGGDGVFTLTRQQIVDAKHHFSFYKD
;
A
#
# COMPACT_ATOMS: atom_id res chain seq x y z
N PRO A 1 -1.99 -0.02 -23.50
CA PRO A 1 -2.00 -0.97 -22.35
C PRO A 1 -3.46 -1.13 -21.90
N LEU A 2 -3.83 -2.32 -21.41
CA LEU A 2 -5.14 -2.51 -20.78
C LEU A 2 -5.24 -1.56 -19.57
N LYS A 3 -6.38 -0.90 -19.40
CA LYS A 3 -6.65 -0.02 -18.27
C LYS A 3 -7.72 -0.65 -17.39
N TYR A 4 -7.52 -0.61 -16.08
CA TYR A 4 -8.43 -1.18 -15.09
C TYR A 4 -9.21 -0.07 -14.38
N ASP A 5 -10.50 -0.29 -14.16
CA ASP A 5 -11.34 0.61 -13.36
C ASP A 5 -11.13 0.40 -11.86
N LEU A 6 -10.61 -0.77 -11.47
CA LEU A 6 -10.32 -1.11 -10.09
C LEU A 6 -9.02 -1.93 -10.01
N ILE A 7 -8.12 -1.51 -9.14
CA ILE A 7 -6.99 -2.30 -8.68
C ILE A 7 -7.18 -2.54 -7.19
N VAL A 8 -7.12 -3.80 -6.77
CA VAL A 8 -7.14 -4.21 -5.37
C VAL A 8 -5.83 -4.90 -5.06
N THR A 9 -5.20 -4.55 -3.95
CA THR A 9 -3.92 -5.13 -3.55
C THR A 9 -3.80 -5.25 -2.04
N ASN A 10 -3.21 -6.35 -1.61
CA ASN A 10 -2.74 -6.56 -0.24
C ASN A 10 -1.23 -6.90 -0.33
N PRO A 11 -0.37 -5.87 -0.53
CA PRO A 11 1.07 -6.09 -0.54
C PRO A 11 1.52 -6.45 0.87
N PRO A 12 2.58 -7.27 1.02
CA PRO A 12 3.12 -7.50 2.34
C PRO A 12 3.66 -6.20 2.94
N TYR A 13 3.27 -5.94 4.19
CA TYR A 13 3.54 -4.72 4.94
C TYR A 13 4.27 -4.97 6.28
N VAL A 14 4.66 -6.21 6.57
CA VAL A 14 5.32 -6.56 7.84
C VAL A 14 6.73 -5.97 7.90
N ASP A 15 7.02 -5.27 8.99
CA ASP A 15 8.34 -4.73 9.29
C ASP A 15 9.31 -5.84 9.71
N ALA A 16 10.60 -5.64 9.40
CA ALA A 16 11.63 -6.62 9.73
C ALA A 16 11.78 -6.89 11.24
N GLU A 17 11.33 -5.96 12.10
CA GLU A 17 11.34 -6.11 13.56
C GLU A 17 10.14 -6.93 14.07
N ASP A 18 8.96 -6.80 13.47
CA ASP A 18 7.75 -7.59 13.82
C ASP A 18 7.84 -9.05 13.36
N MET A 19 8.78 -9.36 12.46
CA MET A 19 9.08 -10.72 12.01
C MET A 19 9.63 -11.63 13.10
N ASP A 20 10.34 -11.06 14.09
CA ASP A 20 10.94 -11.83 15.18
C ASP A 20 9.90 -12.27 16.23
N ASP A 21 8.77 -11.56 16.34
CA ASP A 21 7.68 -11.84 17.28
C ASP A 21 6.53 -12.67 16.68
N LEU A 22 6.60 -13.05 15.39
CA LEU A 22 5.58 -13.88 14.76
C LEU A 22 5.61 -15.34 15.30
N PRO A 23 4.45 -15.95 15.57
CA PRO A 23 4.35 -17.37 15.91
C PRO A 23 5.05 -18.25 14.87
N ASN A 24 5.70 -19.33 15.31
CA ASN A 24 6.49 -20.24 14.46
C ASN A 24 5.79 -20.75 13.19
N GLU A 25 4.46 -20.67 13.12
CA GLU A 25 3.64 -21.06 11.97
C GLU A 25 3.85 -20.16 10.73
N TYR A 26 4.26 -18.90 10.90
CA TYR A 26 4.54 -17.95 9.81
C TYR A 26 5.96 -18.07 9.21
N ARG A 27 6.81 -18.95 9.77
CA ARG A 27 8.19 -19.19 9.29
C ARG A 27 8.28 -20.13 8.08
N HIS A 28 7.15 -20.59 7.55
CA HIS A 28 7.10 -21.49 6.39
C HIS A 28 6.87 -20.78 5.05
N GLU A 29 6.64 -19.46 5.04
CA GLU A 29 6.53 -18.69 3.80
C GLU A 29 7.90 -18.14 3.36
N PRO A 30 8.18 -18.08 2.04
CA PRO A 30 9.48 -17.65 1.54
C PRO A 30 9.79 -16.20 1.95
N GLU A 31 10.99 -15.96 2.50
CA GLU A 31 11.52 -14.67 3.00
C GLU A 31 11.40 -13.48 2.02
N LEU A 32 11.12 -13.74 0.74
CA LEU A 32 10.80 -12.74 -0.28
C LEU A 32 9.44 -12.04 -0.08
N GLY A 33 8.60 -12.55 0.83
CA GLY A 33 7.29 -12.00 1.14
C GLY A 33 7.28 -10.98 2.28
N LEU A 34 8.36 -10.75 3.03
CA LEU A 34 8.26 -10.05 4.34
C LEU A 34 9.28 -8.90 4.54
N ALA A 35 10.09 -8.57 3.55
CA ALA A 35 11.07 -7.47 3.65
C ALA A 35 10.52 -6.15 3.08
N ALA A 36 9.55 -5.54 3.77
CA ALA A 36 8.90 -4.30 3.33
C ALA A 36 9.65 -3.00 3.73
N GLY A 37 10.92 -3.11 4.16
CA GLY A 37 11.71 -1.98 4.63
C GLY A 37 11.62 -1.82 6.15
N SER A 38 12.03 -0.67 6.68
CA SER A 38 11.94 -0.34 8.11
C SER A 38 10.60 0.25 8.54
N ASP A 39 9.68 0.46 7.59
CA ASP A 39 8.36 1.05 7.86
C ASP A 39 7.19 0.36 7.11
N GLY A 40 7.47 -0.76 6.45
CA GLY A 40 6.47 -1.55 5.74
C GLY A 40 6.06 -0.98 4.38
N LEU A 41 6.57 0.18 3.96
CA LEU A 41 5.99 0.94 2.86
C LEU A 41 6.67 0.72 1.51
N LYS A 42 7.76 -0.05 1.42
CA LYS A 42 8.54 -0.17 0.18
C LYS A 42 7.68 -0.56 -1.03
N LEU A 43 6.85 -1.58 -0.89
CA LEU A 43 5.98 -2.06 -1.98
C LEU A 43 4.80 -1.12 -2.21
N VAL A 44 4.21 -0.58 -1.15
CA VAL A 44 3.10 0.37 -1.23
C VAL A 44 3.51 1.61 -2.02
N ARG A 45 4.69 2.17 -1.76
CA ARG A 45 5.24 3.32 -2.49
C ARG A 45 5.43 3.02 -3.98
N ARG A 46 5.94 1.83 -4.32
CA ARG A 46 6.08 1.39 -5.72
C ARG A 46 4.73 1.19 -6.40
N ILE A 47 3.74 0.64 -5.69
CA ILE A 47 2.37 0.49 -6.18
C ILE A 47 1.78 1.87 -6.48
N LEU A 48 1.87 2.82 -5.55
CA LEU A 48 1.38 4.18 -5.73
C LEU A 48 2.08 4.90 -6.90
N ALA A 49 3.38 4.65 -7.09
CA ALA A 49 4.13 5.19 -8.23
C ALA A 49 3.61 4.66 -9.57
N CYS A 50 3.33 3.35 -9.66
CA CYS A 50 2.99 2.65 -10.90
C CYS A 50 1.49 2.62 -11.22
N ALA A 51 0.61 2.64 -10.23
CA ALA A 51 -0.83 2.46 -10.40
C ALA A 51 -1.47 3.39 -11.45
N PRO A 52 -1.10 4.68 -11.59
CA PRO A 52 -1.67 5.57 -12.61
C PRO A 52 -1.44 5.09 -14.06
N ASP A 53 -0.39 4.29 -14.29
CA ASP A 53 -0.06 3.73 -15.60
C ASP A 53 -0.98 2.57 -15.98
N TYR A 54 -1.68 1.97 -15.01
CA TYR A 54 -2.58 0.83 -15.20
C TYR A 54 -4.05 1.17 -14.93
N LEU A 55 -4.36 2.22 -14.16
CA LEU A 55 -5.74 2.66 -13.92
C LEU A 55 -6.32 3.42 -15.13
N SER A 56 -7.63 3.25 -15.34
CA SER A 56 -8.45 4.12 -16.19
C SER A 56 -8.59 5.52 -15.58
N GLU A 57 -9.10 6.49 -16.33
CA GLU A 57 -9.21 7.88 -15.85
C GLU A 57 -10.06 8.01 -14.58
N GLN A 58 -11.09 7.17 -14.45
CA GLN A 58 -12.00 7.11 -13.30
C GLN A 58 -11.65 5.95 -12.35
N GLY A 59 -10.52 5.28 -12.58
CA GLY A 59 -10.14 4.09 -11.84
C GLY A 59 -9.75 4.37 -10.40
N VAL A 60 -9.94 3.36 -9.54
CA VAL A 60 -9.65 3.42 -8.11
C VAL A 60 -8.64 2.33 -7.72
N LEU A 61 -7.72 2.70 -6.83
CA LEU A 61 -6.85 1.78 -6.10
C LEU A 61 -7.45 1.54 -4.71
N VAL A 62 -7.52 0.28 -4.30
CA VAL A 62 -7.77 -0.17 -2.92
C VAL A 62 -6.54 -0.92 -2.45
N CYS A 63 -5.93 -0.47 -1.35
CA CYS A 63 -4.67 -1.03 -0.86
C CYS A 63 -4.74 -1.25 0.65
N GLU A 64 -4.42 -2.46 1.08
CA GLU A 64 -4.18 -2.79 2.48
C GLU A 64 -2.73 -2.47 2.87
N VAL A 65 -2.53 -1.91 4.05
CA VAL A 65 -1.23 -1.60 4.66
C VAL A 65 -1.16 -1.99 6.15
N GLY A 66 -2.26 -2.52 6.71
CA GLY A 66 -2.33 -2.93 8.11
C GLY A 66 -1.79 -1.88 9.07
N ASN A 67 -0.89 -2.29 9.97
CA ASN A 67 -0.28 -1.42 10.99
C ASN A 67 0.52 -0.26 10.38
N SER A 68 1.05 -0.39 9.15
CA SER A 68 1.78 0.68 8.47
C SER A 68 0.89 1.87 8.07
N MET A 69 -0.43 1.80 8.32
CA MET A 69 -1.35 2.93 8.25
C MET A 69 -0.81 4.16 8.99
N VAL A 70 -0.21 3.98 10.17
CA VAL A 70 0.34 5.11 10.95
C VAL A 70 1.47 5.82 10.19
N HIS A 71 2.36 5.05 9.55
CA HIS A 71 3.45 5.57 8.72
C HIS A 71 2.90 6.28 7.47
N MET A 72 1.83 5.78 6.86
CA MET A 72 1.19 6.43 5.72
C MET A 72 0.62 7.81 6.09
N ILE A 73 -0.06 7.91 7.23
CA ILE A 73 -0.65 9.17 7.72
C ILE A 73 0.45 10.16 8.11
N GLU A 74 1.49 9.70 8.79
CA GLU A 74 2.58 10.55 9.26
C GLU A 74 3.45 11.07 8.12
N GLN A 75 3.82 10.21 7.17
CA GLN A 75 4.76 10.56 6.10
C GLN A 75 4.11 11.30 4.94
N TYR A 76 2.80 11.11 4.70
CA TYR A 76 2.08 11.68 3.57
C TYR A 76 0.78 12.39 3.99
N PRO A 77 0.85 13.40 4.88
CA PRO A 77 -0.33 14.02 5.47
C PRO A 77 -1.19 14.82 4.48
N ASP A 78 -0.63 15.17 3.32
CA ASP A 78 -1.30 15.91 2.24
C ASP A 78 -1.93 14.98 1.19
N VAL A 79 -1.72 13.67 1.28
CA VAL A 79 -2.34 12.70 0.38
C VAL A 79 -3.73 12.34 0.93
N PRO A 80 -4.81 12.46 0.12
CA PRO A 80 -6.17 12.31 0.61
C PRO A 80 -6.60 10.83 0.69
N PHE A 81 -5.91 10.03 1.52
CA PHE A 81 -6.28 8.64 1.76
C PHE A 81 -7.70 8.57 2.35
N THR A 82 -8.57 7.79 1.70
CA THR A 82 -9.86 7.44 2.27
C THR A 82 -9.73 6.07 2.92
N TRP A 83 -9.59 6.06 4.24
CA TRP A 83 -9.52 4.83 5.04
C TRP A 83 -10.91 4.18 5.13
N LEU A 84 -10.97 2.89 4.79
CA LEU A 84 -12.22 2.12 4.81
C LEU A 84 -12.46 1.54 6.20
N GLU A 85 -13.71 1.55 6.63
CA GLU A 85 -14.18 0.92 7.86
C GLU A 85 -14.88 -0.41 7.51
N PHE A 86 -14.65 -1.45 8.32
CA PHE A 86 -15.23 -2.78 8.11
C PHE A 86 -16.06 -3.22 9.32
N ASP A 87 -17.24 -3.79 9.05
CA ASP A 87 -18.19 -4.23 10.10
C ASP A 87 -17.64 -5.36 11.00
N ASN A 88 -16.68 -6.15 10.51
CA ASN A 88 -16.13 -7.33 11.21
C ASN A 88 -14.70 -7.11 11.72
N GLY A 89 -14.27 -5.86 11.85
CA GLY A 89 -12.89 -5.50 12.17
C GLY A 89 -11.94 -5.61 10.98
N GLY A 90 -10.74 -5.06 11.16
CA GLY A 90 -9.76 -4.84 10.10
C GLY A 90 -9.56 -3.34 9.90
N ASP A 91 -8.30 -2.90 9.93
CA ASP A 91 -7.90 -1.51 9.76
C ASP A 91 -6.78 -1.42 8.71
N GLY A 92 -6.45 -0.20 8.29
CA GLY A 92 -5.33 0.04 7.39
C GLY A 92 -5.60 -0.32 5.94
N VAL A 93 -6.85 -0.29 5.48
CA VAL A 93 -7.18 -0.32 4.05
C VAL A 93 -7.56 1.08 3.61
N PHE A 94 -6.87 1.61 2.59
CA PHE A 94 -7.22 2.89 1.99
C PHE A 94 -7.70 2.75 0.56
N THR A 95 -8.39 3.78 0.08
CA THR A 95 -8.68 4.00 -1.33
C THR A 95 -8.15 5.32 -1.82
N LEU A 96 -7.74 5.33 -3.10
CA LEU A 96 -7.38 6.53 -3.85
C LEU A 96 -7.87 6.39 -5.30
N THR A 97 -8.46 7.45 -5.84
CA THR A 97 -8.70 7.57 -7.28
C THR A 97 -7.38 7.74 -8.02
N ARG A 98 -7.36 7.38 -9.31
CA ARG A 98 -6.21 7.65 -10.18
C ARG A 98 -5.79 9.12 -10.12
N GLN A 99 -6.74 10.04 -10.14
CA GLN A 99 -6.45 11.47 -10.12
C GLN A 99 -5.73 11.89 -8.83
N GLN A 100 -6.19 11.42 -7.66
CA GLN A 100 -5.52 11.70 -6.39
C GLN A 100 -4.07 11.16 -6.36
N ILE A 101 -3.83 9.97 -6.92
CA ILE A 101 -2.47 9.41 -7.02
C ILE A 101 -1.60 10.28 -7.95
N VAL A 102 -2.16 10.77 -9.06
CA VAL A 102 -1.47 11.66 -10.00
C VAL A 102 -1.13 13.02 -9.36
N ASP A 103 -2.04 13.58 -8.57
CA ASP A 103 -1.82 14.84 -7.86
C ASP A 103 -0.72 14.67 -6.79
N ALA A 104 -0.69 13.51 -6.13
CA ALA A 104 0.34 13.12 -5.17
C ALA A 104 1.63 12.56 -5.80
N LYS A 105 1.79 12.56 -7.14
CA LYS A 105 2.93 11.88 -7.81
C LYS A 105 4.31 12.34 -7.34
N HIS A 106 4.41 13.57 -6.83
CA HIS A 106 5.66 14.14 -6.34
C HIS A 106 6.22 13.34 -5.13
N HIS A 107 5.35 12.69 -4.36
CA HIS A 107 5.74 11.77 -3.28
C HIS A 107 6.23 10.42 -3.77
N PHE A 108 5.75 9.94 -4.91
CA PHE A 108 5.93 8.53 -5.29
C PHE A 108 6.76 8.29 -6.56
N SER A 109 6.93 9.29 -7.40
CA SER A 109 7.53 9.13 -8.75
C SER A 109 8.92 8.50 -8.76
N PHE A 110 9.69 8.65 -7.69
CA PHE A 110 11.04 8.10 -7.55
C PHE A 110 11.09 6.63 -7.10
N TYR A 111 9.95 5.99 -6.80
CA TYR A 111 9.88 4.56 -6.48
C TYR A 111 9.49 3.67 -7.67
N LYS A 112 9.53 4.18 -8.91
CA LYS A 112 9.24 3.38 -10.11
C LYS A 112 10.34 2.36 -10.45
N ASP A 113 11.56 2.60 -9.99
CA ASP A 113 12.76 1.83 -10.32
C ASP A 113 13.15 0.80 -9.24
#